data_AF-A0A2I0PNN4-F1
#
_entry.id   AF-A0A2I0PNN4-F1
#
_cell.length_a   1.000
_cell.length_b   1.000
_cell.length_c   1.000
_cell.angle_alpha   90.00
_cell.angle_beta   90.00
_cell.angle_gamma   90.00
#
_symmetry.space_group_name_H-M   'P 1'
#
loop_
_entity.id
_entity.type
_entity.pdbx_description
1 polymer ?
#
loop_
_entity_poly.entity_id
_entity_poly.type
_entity_poly.pdbx_seq_one_letter_code
_entity_poly.pdbx_strand_id
1 'polypeptide(L)'
;MITFTNIDLEKKEPIRRGKSIYILDNEEYFAEEVAIKFYEDLGYHAIWAENDYWWEIMALLFWEIIFARIPGAVTEIYNGIEIEVDPNDKTFDQKYNFMLEISGMPNDFFTPEFYQRRKNLIDNRIMELKNGDLEKTISESFKRNYGKTCRPIERWDKFSLEQLLIPINKISNELCLKILERLLYNFSYNRSGLPDLIVYNGNELFFSEVKSDNDRVSEKQREWHSFLSDELKLRVELFLINHSDNKIKRLKSSYENASKIVKVSFGFSTSKNREKAIEFIKDQDSFAKKGKGKDQVFSAKFSIGDIDNIYKILDLTSRWKSQKIEIGKEIISSTELRNSLWCYRQKTENGASLDYCRQNEYDKTHNTFGCKQIYFNEVENNQWLISDDEFGYVDTNAGEWIFNKDKILETVEEQLNRLKYCPLFNERKIRNLIKKIPDKINPKEEEYWAFIANNYELWFFHENKWISNYGNTKFPGYSSIIGVKEDFKERSNIVRKLRTKNLNTVTLSELPVDSQNEIMENLTKDMSSKANKSSRSTQKPSISAKSGKEKKSGCFIATAVYGSHSNEVVVLKSFRDNTLKNYFLGRLFIHFYYNISPYFVKTIESHHFISMFLRRILDKLIKKIN
;
A
#
# COMPACT_ATOMS: atom_id res chain seq x y z
N MET A 1 3.69 -25.49 -5.27
CA MET A 1 4.60 -26.55 -4.78
C MET A 1 5.51 -25.94 -3.73
N ILE A 2 5.19 -26.13 -2.45
CA ILE A 2 5.99 -25.57 -1.34
C ILE A 2 6.78 -26.70 -0.67
N THR A 3 8.10 -26.58 -0.66
CA THR A 3 9.02 -27.55 -0.02
C THR A 3 9.68 -26.94 1.21
N PHE A 4 10.27 -27.79 2.04
CA PHE A 4 10.91 -27.38 3.29
C PHE A 4 12.24 -28.12 3.42
N THR A 5 13.30 -27.36 3.63
CA THR A 5 14.64 -27.87 3.96
C THR A 5 14.98 -27.31 5.33
N ASN A 6 15.46 -28.15 6.25
CA ASN A 6 15.98 -27.70 7.54
C ASN A 6 17.38 -28.24 7.74
N ILE A 7 18.30 -27.35 8.11
CA ILE A 7 19.67 -27.71 8.48
C ILE A 7 19.97 -27.29 9.90
N ASP A 8 20.90 -28.00 10.53
CA ASP A 8 21.38 -27.68 11.87
C ASP A 8 22.81 -27.13 11.79
N LEU A 9 23.03 -25.95 12.35
CA LEU A 9 24.31 -25.24 12.35
C LEU A 9 24.58 -24.59 13.70
N GLU A 10 25.87 -24.45 14.01
CA GLU A 10 26.29 -23.66 15.16
C GLU A 10 25.96 -22.19 14.93
N LYS A 11 25.24 -21.59 15.87
CA LYS A 11 24.85 -20.18 15.85
C LYS A 11 25.78 -19.39 16.76
N LYS A 12 26.36 -18.31 16.25
CA LYS A 12 27.17 -17.41 17.06
C LYS A 12 26.28 -16.56 17.96
N GLU A 13 26.58 -16.52 19.26
CA GLU A 13 25.88 -15.66 20.21
C GLU A 13 26.03 -14.18 19.80
N PRO A 14 24.91 -13.45 19.60
CA PRO A 14 24.98 -12.09 19.07
C PRO A 14 25.57 -11.13 20.11
N ILE A 15 26.66 -10.45 19.75
CA ILE A 15 27.27 -9.39 20.58
C ILE A 15 26.39 -8.13 20.61
N ARG A 16 25.51 -7.92 19.62
CA ARG A 16 24.52 -6.82 19.50
C ARG A 16 23.27 -7.28 18.74
N ARG A 17 22.18 -6.50 18.82
CA ARG A 17 21.00 -6.70 17.94
C ARG A 17 21.42 -6.58 16.47
N GLY A 18 21.23 -7.63 15.69
CA GLY A 18 21.60 -7.73 14.28
C GLY A 18 21.07 -9.02 13.64
N LYS A 19 21.38 -9.25 12.35
CA LYS A 19 21.07 -10.52 11.67
C LYS A 19 21.77 -11.68 12.38
N SER A 20 21.13 -12.86 12.39
CA SER A 20 21.72 -14.09 12.93
C SER A 20 22.96 -14.48 12.10
N ILE A 21 24.04 -14.85 12.79
CA ILE A 21 25.30 -15.32 12.19
C ILE A 21 25.50 -16.79 12.57
N TYR A 22 25.92 -17.60 11.59
CA TYR A 22 26.15 -19.02 11.71
C TYR A 22 27.60 -19.35 11.35
N ILE A 23 28.11 -20.44 11.93
CA ILE A 23 29.45 -20.95 11.65
C ILE A 23 29.32 -22.14 10.69
N LEU A 24 29.98 -22.03 9.54
CA LEU A 24 30.11 -23.09 8.53
C LEU A 24 31.56 -23.12 8.08
N ASP A 25 32.20 -24.29 8.13
CA ASP A 25 33.62 -24.48 7.78
C ASP A 25 34.59 -23.53 8.51
N ASN A 26 34.33 -23.25 9.79
CA ASN A 26 35.06 -22.29 10.64
C ASN A 26 34.99 -20.82 10.19
N GLU A 27 34.06 -20.47 9.30
CA GLU A 27 33.82 -19.11 8.86
C GLU A 27 32.39 -18.64 9.22
N GLU A 28 32.21 -17.33 9.30
CA GLU A 28 30.96 -16.69 9.74
C GLU A 28 30.12 -16.25 8.55
N TYR A 29 28.86 -16.67 8.53
CA TYR A 29 27.91 -16.41 7.46
C TYR A 29 26.57 -15.92 8.00
N PHE A 30 25.93 -15.01 7.25
CA PHE A 30 24.50 -14.74 7.42
C PHE A 30 23.67 -15.94 6.93
N ALA A 31 22.41 -16.00 7.37
CA ALA A 31 21.51 -17.11 7.04
C ALA A 31 21.37 -17.31 5.52
N GLU A 32 21.28 -16.22 4.78
CA GLU A 32 21.12 -16.21 3.32
C GLU A 32 22.39 -16.71 2.60
N GLU A 33 23.58 -16.38 3.12
CA GLU A 33 24.86 -16.85 2.59
C GLU A 33 25.06 -18.35 2.85
N VAL A 34 24.66 -18.84 4.02
CA VAL A 34 24.62 -20.27 4.33
C VAL A 34 23.75 -21.02 3.33
N ALA A 35 22.55 -20.49 3.05
CA ALA A 35 21.63 -21.11 2.11
C ALA A 35 22.22 -21.15 0.68
N ILE A 36 22.87 -20.08 0.24
CA ILE A 36 23.59 -20.04 -1.05
C ILE A 36 24.64 -21.15 -1.13
N LYS A 37 25.53 -21.24 -0.13
CA LYS A 37 26.57 -22.28 -0.08
C LYS A 37 25.99 -23.70 -0.09
N PHE A 38 24.94 -23.93 0.70
CA PHE A 38 24.27 -25.23 0.72
C PHE A 38 23.76 -25.63 -0.67
N TYR A 39 23.19 -24.70 -1.43
CA TYR A 39 22.73 -24.98 -2.79
C TYR A 39 23.91 -25.18 -3.76
N GLU A 40 25.02 -24.44 -3.60
CA GLU A 40 26.25 -24.63 -4.37
C GLU A 40 26.84 -26.03 -4.18
N ASP A 41 26.87 -26.54 -2.95
CA ASP A 41 27.32 -27.91 -2.64
C ASP A 41 26.43 -28.99 -3.28
N LEU A 42 25.15 -28.67 -3.52
CA LEU A 42 24.21 -29.51 -4.25
C LEU A 42 24.30 -29.34 -5.77
N GLY A 43 25.23 -28.52 -6.27
CA GLY A 43 25.46 -28.26 -7.70
C GLY A 43 24.52 -27.22 -8.31
N TYR A 44 23.84 -26.41 -7.49
CA TYR A 44 23.04 -25.28 -7.96
C TYR A 44 23.84 -23.97 -7.93
N HIS A 45 23.35 -22.96 -8.64
CA HIS A 45 23.73 -21.57 -8.43
C HIS A 45 22.60 -20.87 -7.66
N ALA A 46 22.94 -19.91 -6.81
CA ALA A 46 21.96 -19.13 -6.08
C ALA A 46 22.32 -17.64 -6.06
N ILE A 47 21.31 -16.78 -6.20
CA ILE A 47 21.45 -15.32 -6.11
C ILE A 47 20.56 -14.82 -5.00
N TRP A 48 21.11 -13.93 -4.18
CA TRP A 48 20.36 -13.15 -3.22
C TRP A 48 19.50 -12.09 -3.92
N ALA A 49 18.37 -12.54 -4.43
CA ALA A 49 17.40 -11.78 -5.19
C ALA A 49 16.21 -11.43 -4.29
N GLU A 50 16.41 -10.44 -3.41
CA GLU A 50 15.32 -9.87 -2.60
C GLU A 50 14.32 -9.08 -3.47
N ASN A 51 13.58 -8.17 -2.85
CA ASN A 51 12.56 -7.37 -3.51
C ASN A 51 13.12 -6.47 -4.63
N ASP A 52 14.24 -5.79 -4.39
CA ASP A 52 14.78 -4.78 -5.30
C ASP A 52 15.27 -5.37 -6.64
N TYR A 53 15.67 -6.64 -6.65
CA TYR A 53 15.96 -7.39 -7.87
C TYR A 53 14.77 -7.36 -8.84
N TRP A 54 13.57 -7.64 -8.35
CA TRP A 54 12.36 -7.66 -9.17
C TRP A 54 11.85 -6.25 -9.50
N TRP A 55 12.11 -5.29 -8.63
CA TRP A 55 11.79 -3.89 -8.89
C TRP A 55 12.60 -3.35 -10.07
N GLU A 56 13.86 -3.74 -10.17
CA GLU A 56 14.76 -3.36 -11.26
C GLU A 56 14.29 -3.93 -12.60
N ILE A 57 14.01 -5.24 -12.66
CA ILE A 57 13.46 -5.87 -13.88
C ILE A 57 12.15 -5.20 -14.31
N MET A 58 11.24 -4.97 -13.36
CA MET A 58 9.97 -4.27 -13.62
C MET A 58 10.22 -2.87 -14.18
N ALA A 59 11.05 -2.07 -13.52
CA ALA A 59 11.33 -0.70 -13.94
C ALA A 59 11.97 -0.64 -15.33
N LEU A 60 12.87 -1.56 -15.66
CA LEU A 60 13.52 -1.63 -16.97
C LEU A 60 12.54 -2.00 -18.08
N LEU A 61 11.69 -3.00 -17.88
CA LEU A 61 10.76 -3.47 -18.92
C LEU A 61 9.56 -2.53 -19.12
N PHE A 62 9.17 -1.80 -18.08
CA PHE A 62 8.03 -0.87 -18.07
C PHE A 62 8.43 0.60 -17.98
N TRP A 63 9.70 0.94 -18.24
CA TRP A 63 10.23 2.30 -18.05
C TRP A 63 9.35 3.39 -18.67
N GLU A 64 9.04 3.29 -19.95
CA GLU A 64 8.22 4.28 -20.68
C GLU A 64 6.79 4.38 -20.11
N ILE A 65 6.27 3.29 -19.55
CA ILE A 65 4.92 3.24 -18.98
C ILE A 65 4.91 3.90 -17.60
N ILE A 66 5.91 3.60 -16.76
CA ILE A 66 6.09 4.22 -15.45
C ILE A 66 6.20 5.74 -15.62
N PHE A 67 7.09 6.19 -16.51
CA PHE A 67 7.33 7.60 -16.76
C PHE A 67 6.40 8.24 -17.80
N ALA A 68 5.26 7.60 -18.09
CA ALA A 68 4.31 8.12 -19.05
C ALA A 68 3.73 9.47 -18.62
N ARG A 69 3.59 10.36 -19.59
CA ARG A 69 2.97 11.68 -19.43
C ARG A 69 1.45 11.57 -19.35
N ILE A 70 0.91 11.36 -18.15
CA ILE A 70 -0.53 11.18 -17.93
C ILE A 70 -1.03 11.94 -16.68
N PRO A 71 -2.35 12.12 -16.51
CA PRO A 71 -2.88 12.75 -15.29
C PRO A 71 -2.46 11.98 -14.04
N GLY A 72 -2.06 12.68 -13.00
CA GLY A 72 -1.56 12.11 -11.74
C GLY A 72 -0.04 11.90 -11.67
N ALA A 73 0.65 11.84 -12.81
CA ALA A 73 2.11 11.68 -12.82
C ALA A 73 2.84 12.88 -12.17
N VAL A 74 2.26 14.07 -12.25
CA VAL A 74 2.69 15.28 -11.55
C VAL A 74 1.55 15.77 -10.67
N THR A 75 1.87 16.02 -9.40
CA THR A 75 1.00 16.77 -8.50
C THR A 75 1.76 17.91 -7.83
N GLU A 76 1.05 18.95 -7.43
CA GLU A 76 1.59 20.09 -6.71
C GLU A 76 0.84 20.30 -5.40
N ILE A 77 1.58 20.66 -4.35
CA ILE A 77 0.99 20.98 -3.06
C ILE A 77 0.72 22.48 -2.99
N TYR A 78 -0.55 22.85 -3.04
CA TYR A 78 -1.02 24.22 -2.83
C TYR A 78 -1.72 24.32 -1.48
N ASN A 79 -1.07 24.99 -0.53
CA ASN A 79 -1.58 25.21 0.82
C ASN A 79 -2.09 23.93 1.53
N GLY A 80 -1.28 22.87 1.45
CA GLY A 80 -1.55 21.57 2.10
C GLY A 80 -2.36 20.59 1.25
N ILE A 81 -2.70 20.95 0.02
CA ILE A 81 -3.55 20.13 -0.86
C ILE A 81 -2.80 19.74 -2.12
N GLU A 82 -2.82 18.45 -2.42
CA GLU A 82 -2.25 17.87 -3.63
C GLU A 82 -3.18 18.08 -4.84
N ILE A 83 -2.66 18.66 -5.92
CA ILE A 83 -3.40 18.98 -7.15
C ILE A 83 -2.70 18.32 -8.33
N GLU A 84 -3.44 17.59 -9.15
CA GLU A 84 -2.92 17.00 -10.39
C GLU A 84 -2.70 18.06 -11.47
N VAL A 85 -1.55 18.01 -12.15
CA VAL A 85 -1.24 18.90 -13.27
C VAL A 85 -1.73 18.24 -14.56
N ASP A 86 -2.45 19.00 -15.39
CA ASP A 86 -2.89 18.55 -16.72
C ASP A 86 -1.66 18.22 -17.58
N PRO A 87 -1.57 17.02 -18.18
CA PRO A 87 -0.53 16.69 -19.15
C PRO A 87 -0.37 17.70 -20.30
N ASN A 88 -1.40 18.46 -20.66
CA ASN A 88 -1.30 19.47 -21.72
C ASN A 88 -0.83 20.85 -21.20
N ASP A 89 -0.62 21.00 -19.90
CA ASP A 89 -0.10 22.23 -19.31
C ASP A 89 1.33 22.50 -19.81
N LYS A 90 1.59 23.74 -20.25
CA LYS A 90 2.89 24.17 -20.78
C LYS A 90 4.02 24.05 -19.76
N THR A 91 3.70 24.02 -18.47
CA THR A 91 4.65 23.91 -17.36
C THR A 91 4.86 22.46 -16.91
N PHE A 92 4.10 21.49 -17.43
CA PHE A 92 4.16 20.11 -16.95
C PHE A 92 5.56 19.53 -17.07
N ASP A 93 6.27 19.71 -18.18
CA ASP A 93 7.62 19.12 -18.35
C ASP A 93 8.62 19.65 -17.32
N GLN A 94 8.57 20.97 -17.06
CA GLN A 94 9.41 21.59 -16.05
C GLN A 94 9.12 21.01 -14.66
N LYS A 95 7.84 20.89 -14.31
CA LYS A 95 7.40 20.34 -13.02
C LYS A 95 7.72 18.85 -12.90
N TYR A 96 7.53 18.10 -13.98
CA TYR A 96 7.81 16.68 -14.04
C TYR A 96 9.29 16.41 -13.83
N ASN A 97 10.16 17.10 -14.56
CA ASN A 97 11.61 16.96 -14.42
C ASN A 97 12.08 17.33 -13.00
N PHE A 98 11.61 18.46 -12.46
CA PHE A 98 11.94 18.88 -11.09
C PHE A 98 11.51 17.83 -10.05
N MET A 99 10.31 17.30 -10.21
CA MET A 99 9.78 16.27 -9.33
C MET A 99 10.59 14.96 -9.45
N LEU A 100 10.93 14.51 -10.66
CA LEU A 100 11.79 13.35 -10.87
C LEU A 100 13.20 13.53 -10.29
N GLU A 101 13.76 14.73 -10.28
CA GLU A 101 15.04 15.00 -9.61
C GLU A 101 14.98 14.81 -8.09
N ILE A 102 13.82 15.09 -7.48
CA ILE A 102 13.63 15.01 -6.02
C ILE A 102 13.14 13.63 -5.59
N SER A 103 12.07 13.15 -6.22
CA SER A 103 11.40 11.92 -5.85
C SER A 103 11.97 10.73 -6.59
N GLY A 104 12.52 10.90 -7.80
CA GLY A 104 12.93 9.79 -8.66
C GLY A 104 11.79 8.96 -9.21
N MET A 105 10.52 9.36 -9.05
CA MET A 105 9.32 8.61 -9.47
C MET A 105 8.13 9.56 -9.71
N PRO A 106 7.22 9.26 -10.65
CA PRO A 106 5.93 9.97 -10.75
C PRO A 106 5.18 10.00 -9.41
N ASN A 107 4.43 11.08 -9.15
CA ASN A 107 3.75 11.26 -7.86
C ASN A 107 2.71 10.17 -7.58
N ASP A 108 2.05 9.66 -8.63
CA ASP A 108 1.08 8.58 -8.51
C ASP A 108 1.71 7.19 -8.39
N PHE A 109 3.02 6.99 -8.59
CA PHE A 109 3.64 5.65 -8.66
C PHE A 109 3.38 4.76 -7.43
N PHE A 110 3.34 5.37 -6.24
CA PHE A 110 3.09 4.67 -4.98
C PHE A 110 1.62 4.68 -4.55
N THR A 111 0.69 5.11 -5.40
CA THR A 111 -0.74 5.15 -5.11
C THR A 111 -1.49 3.98 -5.76
N PRO A 112 -2.64 3.55 -5.22
CA PRO A 112 -3.46 2.49 -5.83
C PRO A 112 -3.94 2.80 -7.25
N GLU A 113 -4.05 4.09 -7.61
CA GLU A 113 -4.52 4.53 -8.92
C GLU A 113 -3.48 4.38 -10.03
N PHE A 114 -2.18 4.21 -9.70
CA PHE A 114 -1.10 4.09 -10.69
C PHE A 114 -1.43 3.08 -11.79
N TYR A 115 -1.83 1.87 -11.36
CA TYR A 115 -2.16 0.78 -12.25
C TYR A 115 -3.37 1.11 -13.11
N GLN A 116 -4.45 1.61 -12.49
CA GLN A 116 -5.70 1.91 -13.20
C GLN A 116 -5.51 2.98 -14.27
N ARG A 117 -4.74 4.04 -13.97
CA ARG A 117 -4.42 5.12 -14.92
C ARG A 117 -3.59 4.63 -16.12
N ARG A 118 -2.82 3.55 -15.93
CA ARG A 118 -1.94 2.97 -16.95
C ARG A 118 -2.39 1.61 -17.46
N LYS A 119 -3.58 1.12 -17.09
CA LYS A 119 -3.99 -0.27 -17.33
C LYS A 119 -3.84 -0.67 -18.79
N ASN A 120 -4.40 0.13 -19.71
CA ASN A 120 -4.32 -0.18 -21.14
C ASN A 120 -2.88 -0.10 -21.69
N LEU A 121 -2.03 0.79 -21.13
CA LEU A 121 -0.62 0.89 -21.50
C LEU A 121 0.17 -0.33 -21.00
N ILE A 122 -0.09 -0.76 -19.77
CA ILE A 122 0.51 -1.95 -19.15
C ILE A 122 0.06 -3.21 -19.91
N ASP A 123 -1.23 -3.37 -20.17
CA ASP A 123 -1.78 -4.50 -20.92
C ASP A 123 -1.14 -4.61 -22.31
N ASN A 124 -1.06 -3.50 -23.06
CA ASN A 124 -0.38 -3.48 -24.35
C ASN A 124 1.10 -3.84 -24.22
N ARG A 125 1.80 -3.26 -23.24
CA ARG A 125 3.22 -3.54 -23.01
C ARG A 125 3.48 -5.00 -22.65
N ILE A 126 2.61 -5.62 -21.87
CA ILE A 126 2.67 -7.05 -21.56
C ILE A 126 2.51 -7.88 -22.84
N MET A 127 1.57 -7.52 -23.74
CA MET A 127 1.42 -8.21 -25.02
C MET A 127 2.63 -8.06 -25.93
N GLU A 128 3.25 -6.88 -26.00
CA GLU A 128 4.49 -6.67 -26.75
C GLU A 128 5.63 -7.54 -26.20
N LEU A 129 5.84 -7.50 -24.88
CA LEU A 129 6.89 -8.26 -24.22
C LEU A 129 6.65 -9.75 -24.39
N LYS A 130 5.43 -10.24 -24.18
CA LYS A 130 5.10 -11.67 -24.32
C LYS A 130 5.49 -12.22 -25.69
N ASN A 131 5.32 -11.43 -26.75
CA ASN A 131 5.62 -11.82 -28.14
C ASN A 131 7.00 -11.35 -28.63
N GLY A 132 7.79 -10.72 -27.77
CA GLY A 132 9.09 -10.13 -28.09
C GLY A 132 10.26 -10.87 -27.45
N ASP A 133 11.45 -10.32 -27.69
CA ASP A 133 12.69 -10.75 -27.07
C ASP A 133 12.92 -9.96 -25.77
N LEU A 134 12.60 -10.58 -24.62
CA LEU A 134 12.76 -9.97 -23.30
C LEU A 134 14.23 -9.68 -22.98
N GLU A 135 15.14 -10.59 -23.35
CA GLU A 135 16.57 -10.44 -23.10
C GLU A 135 17.14 -9.23 -23.82
N LYS A 136 16.80 -9.08 -25.11
CA LYS A 136 17.16 -7.88 -25.87
C LYS A 136 16.55 -6.63 -25.26
N THR A 137 15.25 -6.68 -24.92
CA THR A 137 14.51 -5.51 -24.41
C THR A 137 15.08 -5.01 -23.08
N ILE A 138 15.37 -5.90 -22.13
CA ILE A 138 15.95 -5.51 -20.84
C ILE A 138 17.37 -5.00 -21.02
N SER A 139 18.17 -5.62 -21.89
CA SER A 139 19.54 -5.19 -22.20
C SER A 139 19.59 -3.79 -22.80
N GLU A 140 18.71 -3.50 -23.75
CA GLU A 140 18.59 -2.16 -24.37
C GLU A 140 18.07 -1.13 -23.37
N SER A 141 17.07 -1.48 -22.55
CA SER A 141 16.55 -0.59 -21.52
C SER A 141 17.59 -0.27 -20.46
N PHE A 142 18.35 -1.28 -20.01
CA PHE A 142 19.44 -1.12 -19.05
C PHE A 142 20.47 -0.13 -19.59
N LYS A 143 21.01 -0.37 -20.79
CA LYS A 143 21.98 0.54 -21.44
C LYS A 143 21.47 1.97 -21.59
N ARG A 144 20.19 2.14 -21.94
CA ARG A 144 19.57 3.45 -22.19
C ARG A 144 19.26 4.23 -20.91
N ASN A 145 19.02 3.55 -19.80
CA ASN A 145 18.52 4.14 -18.56
C ASN A 145 19.52 4.06 -17.39
N TYR A 146 20.63 3.35 -17.55
CA TYR A 146 21.67 3.20 -16.54
C TYR A 146 22.09 4.55 -15.95
N GLY A 147 22.17 4.60 -14.61
CA GLY A 147 22.54 5.79 -13.85
C GLY A 147 21.44 6.85 -13.69
N LYS A 148 20.27 6.70 -14.33
CA LYS A 148 19.15 7.62 -14.09
C LYS A 148 18.51 7.39 -12.72
N THR A 149 17.99 8.46 -12.12
CA THR A 149 17.26 8.38 -10.85
C THR A 149 15.97 7.58 -11.04
N CYS A 150 15.82 6.51 -10.27
CA CYS A 150 14.64 5.65 -10.26
C CYS A 150 14.56 4.97 -8.89
N ARG A 151 13.54 5.25 -8.07
CA ARG A 151 13.48 4.64 -6.71
C ARG A 151 13.48 3.11 -6.69
N PRO A 152 12.81 2.40 -7.62
CA PRO A 152 12.98 0.96 -7.80
C PRO A 152 14.44 0.50 -7.97
N ILE A 153 15.34 1.36 -8.46
CA ILE A 153 16.76 1.07 -8.76
C ILE A 153 17.66 2.08 -8.02
N GLU A 154 17.84 1.88 -6.72
CA GLU A 154 18.69 2.77 -5.91
C GLU A 154 20.19 2.58 -6.19
N ARG A 155 20.59 1.38 -6.59
CA ARG A 155 21.98 0.99 -6.85
C ARG A 155 22.09 0.18 -8.13
N TRP A 156 22.37 0.86 -9.23
CA TRP A 156 22.55 0.25 -10.56
C TRP A 156 23.64 -0.82 -10.64
N ASP A 157 24.63 -0.77 -9.74
CA ASP A 157 25.71 -1.76 -9.68
C ASP A 157 25.42 -2.93 -8.73
N LYS A 158 24.22 -2.99 -8.14
CA LYS A 158 23.85 -4.09 -7.23
C LYS A 158 23.74 -5.41 -7.99
N PHE A 159 23.16 -5.38 -9.19
CA PHE A 159 22.97 -6.55 -10.03
C PHE A 159 23.55 -6.30 -11.42
N SER A 160 24.35 -7.24 -11.91
CA SER A 160 24.81 -7.23 -13.29
C SER A 160 23.66 -7.55 -14.24
N LEU A 161 23.78 -7.13 -15.50
CA LEU A 161 22.80 -7.48 -16.54
C LEU A 161 22.65 -9.00 -16.70
N GLU A 162 23.76 -9.76 -16.59
CA GLU A 162 23.75 -11.22 -16.61
C GLU A 162 22.91 -11.81 -15.49
N GLN A 163 23.00 -11.24 -14.28
CA GLN A 163 22.16 -11.66 -13.17
C GLN A 163 20.68 -11.38 -13.45
N LEU A 164 20.33 -10.15 -13.87
CA LEU A 164 18.94 -9.76 -14.16
C LEU A 164 18.26 -10.65 -15.22
N LEU A 165 19.05 -11.23 -16.14
CA LEU A 165 18.58 -12.12 -17.21
C LEU A 165 18.25 -13.54 -16.74
N ILE A 166 18.61 -13.95 -15.52
CA ILE A 166 18.42 -15.32 -15.06
C ILE A 166 16.95 -15.77 -15.08
N PRO A 167 15.98 -15.10 -14.47
CA PRO A 167 14.59 -15.52 -14.57
C PRO A 167 14.08 -15.46 -16.01
N ILE A 168 14.53 -14.48 -16.80
CA ILE A 168 14.14 -14.34 -18.23
C ILE A 168 14.54 -15.59 -19.03
N ASN A 169 15.71 -16.15 -18.74
CA ASN A 169 16.29 -17.26 -19.48
C ASN A 169 15.94 -18.64 -18.92
N LYS A 170 15.39 -18.71 -17.70
CA LYS A 170 15.08 -19.98 -17.01
C LYS A 170 13.58 -20.27 -16.88
N ILE A 171 12.72 -19.25 -16.92
CA ILE A 171 11.26 -19.43 -16.93
C ILE A 171 10.65 -18.75 -18.16
N SER A 172 9.41 -19.10 -18.51
CA SER A 172 8.78 -18.51 -19.68
C SER A 172 8.48 -17.01 -19.50
N ASN A 173 8.50 -16.26 -20.61
CA ASN A 173 8.13 -14.84 -20.63
C ASN A 173 6.80 -14.58 -19.90
N GLU A 174 5.81 -15.45 -20.09
CA GLU A 174 4.51 -15.32 -19.44
C GLU A 174 4.62 -15.37 -17.91
N LEU A 175 5.39 -16.30 -17.36
CA LEU A 175 5.54 -16.44 -15.90
C LEU A 175 6.30 -15.25 -15.31
N CYS A 176 7.38 -14.81 -15.97
CA CYS A 176 8.10 -13.62 -15.54
C CYS A 176 7.19 -12.38 -15.57
N LEU A 177 6.46 -12.16 -16.66
CA LEU A 177 5.58 -11.01 -16.81
C LEU A 177 4.45 -10.99 -15.77
N LYS A 178 3.90 -12.14 -15.37
CA LYS A 178 2.90 -12.20 -14.28
C LYS A 178 3.45 -11.74 -12.93
N ILE A 179 4.73 -12.01 -12.63
CA ILE A 179 5.38 -11.50 -11.40
C ILE A 179 5.45 -9.97 -11.45
N LEU A 180 5.85 -9.40 -12.60
CA LEU A 180 5.98 -7.96 -12.78
C LEU A 180 4.61 -7.26 -12.81
N GLU A 181 3.61 -7.88 -13.43
CA GLU A 181 2.23 -7.38 -13.44
C GLU A 181 1.66 -7.32 -12.02
N ARG A 182 1.89 -8.35 -11.20
CA ARG A 182 1.51 -8.33 -9.79
C ARG A 182 2.17 -7.18 -9.02
N LEU A 183 3.46 -6.90 -9.28
CA LEU A 183 4.13 -5.73 -8.71
C LEU A 183 3.45 -4.42 -9.14
N LEU A 184 3.18 -4.25 -10.43
CA LEU A 184 2.58 -3.03 -10.97
C LEU A 184 1.14 -2.80 -10.47
N TYR A 185 0.37 -3.88 -10.24
CA TYR A 185 -1.02 -3.82 -9.82
C TYR A 185 -1.23 -2.96 -8.56
N ASN A 186 -0.31 -3.08 -7.59
CA ASN A 186 -0.25 -2.20 -6.42
C ASN A 186 1.18 -2.24 -5.86
N PHE A 187 2.07 -1.43 -6.45
CA PHE A 187 3.49 -1.49 -6.10
C PHE A 187 3.73 -1.26 -4.61
N SER A 188 3.08 -0.28 -4.00
CA SER A 188 3.22 0.01 -2.56
C SER A 188 2.93 -1.19 -1.67
N TYR A 189 1.91 -1.98 -2.03
CA TYR A 189 1.53 -3.18 -1.28
C TYR A 189 2.41 -4.39 -1.65
N ASN A 190 2.54 -4.68 -2.95
CA ASN A 190 3.15 -5.89 -3.50
C ASN A 190 4.67 -5.85 -3.56
N ARG A 191 5.31 -4.68 -3.45
CA ARG A 191 6.78 -4.56 -3.54
C ARG A 191 7.56 -5.37 -2.53
N SER A 192 6.96 -5.83 -1.42
CA SER A 192 7.70 -6.54 -0.37
C SER A 192 7.19 -7.96 -0.15
N GLY A 193 8.11 -8.88 0.16
CA GLY A 193 7.82 -10.26 0.52
C GLY A 193 8.13 -11.28 -0.57
N LEU A 194 8.84 -10.89 -1.62
CA LEU A 194 9.42 -11.86 -2.56
C LEU A 194 10.47 -12.72 -1.83
N PRO A 195 10.64 -13.99 -2.21
CA PRO A 195 11.62 -14.88 -1.60
C PRO A 195 13.05 -14.32 -1.66
N ASP A 196 13.86 -14.61 -0.66
CA ASP A 196 15.22 -14.08 -0.53
C ASP A 196 16.15 -14.50 -1.68
N LEU A 197 16.02 -15.74 -2.16
CA LEU A 197 16.91 -16.32 -3.16
C LEU A 197 16.18 -16.78 -4.42
N ILE A 198 16.87 -16.63 -5.56
CA ILE A 198 16.61 -17.38 -6.78
C ILE A 198 17.68 -18.46 -6.90
N VAL A 199 17.26 -19.73 -6.98
CA VAL A 199 18.14 -20.89 -7.09
C VAL A 199 17.92 -21.57 -8.43
N TYR A 200 18.98 -21.90 -9.15
CA TYR A 200 18.89 -22.41 -10.51
C TYR A 200 20.04 -23.34 -10.89
N ASN A 201 19.77 -24.28 -11.79
CA ASN A 201 20.76 -25.15 -12.42
C ASN A 201 20.23 -25.62 -13.78
N GLY A 202 21.02 -25.50 -14.85
CA GLY A 202 20.56 -25.88 -16.20
C GLY A 202 19.28 -25.12 -16.56
N ASN A 203 18.16 -25.82 -16.73
CA ASN A 203 16.84 -25.24 -17.00
C ASN A 203 15.91 -25.20 -15.76
N GLU A 204 16.37 -25.67 -14.60
CA GLU A 204 15.61 -25.60 -13.35
C GLU A 204 15.80 -24.22 -12.70
N LEU A 205 14.69 -23.62 -12.23
CA LEU A 205 14.68 -22.44 -11.38
C LEU A 205 13.60 -22.59 -10.31
N PHE A 206 13.95 -22.27 -9.06
CA PHE A 206 13.01 -22.16 -7.96
C PHE A 206 13.40 -21.02 -7.02
N PHE A 207 12.47 -20.67 -6.14
CA PHE A 207 12.65 -19.62 -5.17
C PHE A 207 12.92 -20.21 -3.79
N SER A 208 13.83 -19.62 -3.01
CA SER A 208 14.08 -20.04 -1.64
C SER A 208 13.94 -18.87 -0.68
N GLU A 209 13.09 -19.02 0.34
CA GLU A 209 12.90 -18.07 1.42
C GLU A 209 13.61 -18.61 2.66
N VAL A 210 14.54 -17.81 3.20
CA VAL A 210 15.44 -18.22 4.28
C VAL A 210 14.88 -17.76 5.63
N LYS A 211 14.88 -18.66 6.61
CA LYS A 211 14.42 -18.36 7.98
C LYS A 211 15.41 -18.85 9.02
N SER A 212 15.91 -17.91 9.82
CA SER A 212 16.64 -18.24 11.04
C SER A 212 15.71 -18.81 12.11
N ASP A 213 16.26 -19.55 13.07
CA ASP A 213 15.60 -20.28 14.15
C ASP A 213 14.36 -19.61 14.79
N ASN A 214 14.32 -18.29 14.88
CA ASN A 214 13.22 -17.53 15.50
C ASN A 214 12.41 -16.66 14.54
N ASP A 215 12.74 -16.68 13.25
CA ASP A 215 12.02 -15.91 12.25
C ASP A 215 10.66 -16.53 11.96
N ARG A 216 9.74 -15.68 11.54
CA ARG A 216 8.41 -16.07 11.06
C ARG A 216 8.26 -15.61 9.63
N VAL A 217 7.58 -16.42 8.83
CA VAL A 217 7.13 -15.95 7.52
C VAL A 217 6.04 -14.90 7.71
N SER A 218 6.21 -13.73 7.11
CA SER A 218 5.23 -12.63 7.18
C SER A 218 3.95 -12.95 6.41
N GLU A 219 2.92 -12.10 6.54
CA GLU A 219 1.70 -12.25 5.72
C GLU A 219 2.06 -12.07 4.23
N LYS A 220 2.71 -10.96 3.88
CA LYS A 220 3.10 -10.62 2.50
C LYS A 220 3.95 -11.70 1.81
N GLN A 221 4.88 -12.33 2.55
CA GLN A 221 5.65 -13.45 2.02
C GLN A 221 4.76 -14.64 1.68
N ARG A 222 3.80 -15.00 2.54
CA ARG A 222 2.84 -16.07 2.21
C ARG A 222 2.01 -15.76 0.96
N GLU A 223 1.70 -14.49 0.72
CA GLU A 223 0.98 -14.08 -0.51
C GLU A 223 1.84 -14.31 -1.74
N TRP A 224 3.09 -13.87 -1.72
CA TRP A 224 4.05 -14.14 -2.79
C TRP A 224 4.30 -15.63 -2.99
N HIS A 225 4.45 -16.39 -1.91
CA HIS A 225 4.66 -17.83 -2.00
C HIS A 225 3.44 -18.51 -2.62
N SER A 226 2.22 -18.14 -2.21
CA SER A 226 0.98 -18.67 -2.81
C SER A 226 0.85 -18.24 -4.28
N PHE A 227 1.22 -17.01 -4.64
CA PHE A 227 1.23 -16.56 -6.03
C PHE A 227 2.19 -17.38 -6.90
N LEU A 228 3.45 -17.50 -6.48
CA LEU A 228 4.47 -18.28 -7.17
C LEU A 228 4.10 -19.78 -7.22
N SER A 229 3.66 -20.35 -6.11
CA SER A 229 3.33 -21.78 -5.95
C SER A 229 2.03 -22.18 -6.65
N ASP A 230 0.94 -21.50 -6.31
CA ASP A 230 -0.41 -21.98 -6.59
C ASP A 230 -0.83 -21.54 -7.98
N GLU A 231 -0.54 -20.29 -8.33
CA GLU A 231 -0.98 -19.69 -9.60
C GLU A 231 0.06 -19.88 -10.71
N LEU A 232 1.34 -19.63 -10.42
CA LEU A 232 2.42 -19.76 -11.42
C LEU A 232 3.03 -21.17 -11.50
N LYS A 233 2.73 -22.04 -10.53
CA LYS A 233 3.29 -23.40 -10.44
C LYS A 233 4.83 -23.42 -10.39
N LEU A 234 5.44 -22.38 -9.84
CA LEU A 234 6.87 -22.32 -9.55
C LEU A 234 7.13 -22.92 -8.16
N ARG A 235 8.25 -23.63 -8.02
CA ARG A 235 8.65 -24.19 -6.72
C ARG A 235 9.10 -23.05 -5.80
N VAL A 236 8.58 -23.08 -4.57
CA VAL A 236 9.03 -22.21 -3.48
C VAL A 236 9.50 -23.12 -2.34
N GLU A 237 10.73 -22.95 -1.91
CA GLU A 237 11.30 -23.67 -0.79
C GLU A 237 11.41 -22.75 0.42
N LEU A 238 11.06 -23.25 1.60
CA LEU A 238 11.48 -22.64 2.85
C LEU A 238 12.78 -23.29 3.32
N PHE A 239 13.86 -22.51 3.33
CA PHE A 239 15.14 -22.90 3.86
C PHE A 239 15.24 -22.48 5.33
N LEU A 240 15.17 -23.46 6.21
CA LEU A 240 15.10 -23.28 7.65
C LEU A 240 16.45 -23.62 8.27
N ILE A 241 16.90 -22.79 9.21
CA ILE A 241 18.10 -23.08 10.01
C ILE A 241 17.67 -23.28 11.45
N ASN A 242 18.09 -24.37 12.08
CA ASN A 242 17.86 -24.71 13.48
C ASN A 242 16.37 -24.68 13.91
N HIS A 243 15.43 -25.02 13.01
CA HIS A 243 14.03 -25.11 13.37
C HIS A 243 13.70 -26.49 13.96
N SER A 244 13.07 -26.52 15.13
CA SER A 244 12.61 -27.79 15.71
C SER A 244 11.47 -28.41 14.91
N ASP A 245 11.33 -29.74 14.98
CA ASP A 245 10.25 -30.49 14.30
C ASP A 245 8.85 -29.92 14.57
N ASN A 246 8.60 -29.47 15.79
CA ASN A 246 7.34 -28.85 16.17
C ASN A 246 7.11 -27.50 15.45
N LYS A 247 8.16 -26.68 15.28
CA LYS A 247 8.09 -25.43 14.50
C LYS A 247 7.84 -25.76 13.02
N ILE A 248 8.57 -26.71 12.46
CA ILE A 248 8.41 -27.16 11.06
C ILE A 248 6.99 -27.67 10.82
N LYS A 249 6.47 -28.55 11.69
CA LYS A 249 5.11 -29.09 11.60
C LYS A 249 4.04 -28.00 11.61
N ARG A 250 4.19 -26.99 12.50
CA ARG A 250 3.27 -25.84 12.55
C ARG A 250 3.34 -25.00 11.28
N LEU A 251 4.54 -24.81 10.73
CA LEU A 251 4.74 -24.05 9.50
C LEU A 251 4.12 -24.77 8.29
N LYS A 252 4.40 -26.08 8.12
CA LYS A 252 3.77 -26.92 7.10
C LYS A 252 2.24 -26.86 7.16
N SER A 253 1.68 -27.04 8.37
CA SER A 253 0.22 -26.96 8.58
C SER A 253 -0.36 -25.59 8.21
N SER A 254 0.42 -24.51 8.37
CA SER A 254 0.00 -23.17 7.98
C SER A 254 -0.05 -22.97 6.46
N TYR A 255 0.72 -23.72 5.67
CA TYR A 255 0.70 -23.64 4.20
C TYR A 255 -0.31 -24.60 3.59
N GLU A 256 -0.47 -25.79 4.18
CA GLU A 256 -1.43 -26.80 3.74
C GLU A 256 -2.88 -26.43 4.09
N ASN A 257 -3.08 -25.36 4.87
CA ASN A 257 -4.41 -24.90 5.31
C ASN A 257 -5.22 -26.02 6.01
N ALA A 258 -4.53 -27.05 6.52
CA ALA A 258 -5.06 -28.34 6.95
C ALA A 258 -5.48 -28.38 8.43
N SER A 259 -5.61 -27.23 9.08
CA SER A 259 -5.74 -27.18 10.55
C SER A 259 -7.04 -27.77 11.10
N LYS A 260 -8.09 -27.93 10.27
CA LYS A 260 -9.41 -28.45 10.68
C LYS A 260 -9.68 -29.80 10.04
N ILE A 261 -10.21 -30.72 10.83
CA ILE A 261 -10.64 -32.05 10.39
C ILE A 261 -12.16 -32.08 10.34
N VAL A 262 -12.70 -32.49 9.20
CA VAL A 262 -14.13 -32.73 8.98
C VAL A 262 -14.38 -34.21 9.06
N LYS A 263 -15.19 -34.66 10.02
CA LYS A 263 -15.65 -36.04 10.07
C LYS A 263 -17.05 -36.13 9.47
N VAL A 264 -17.19 -36.94 8.43
CA VAL A 264 -18.50 -37.23 7.83
C VAL A 264 -18.87 -38.66 8.22
N SER A 265 -20.10 -38.83 8.69
CA SER A 265 -20.65 -40.15 9.01
C SER A 265 -22.08 -40.27 8.49
N PHE A 266 -22.48 -41.48 8.15
CA PHE A 266 -23.82 -41.77 7.69
C PHE A 266 -24.23 -43.21 8.01
N GLY A 267 -25.52 -43.39 8.28
CA GLY A 267 -26.13 -44.68 8.55
C GLY A 267 -26.79 -45.28 7.32
N PHE A 268 -27.83 -46.09 7.54
CA PHE A 268 -28.67 -46.61 6.46
C PHE A 268 -29.37 -45.48 5.67
N SER A 269 -29.57 -45.72 4.37
CA SER A 269 -30.31 -44.86 3.45
C SER A 269 -30.93 -45.72 2.33
N THR A 270 -32.08 -45.31 1.81
CA THR A 270 -32.73 -45.95 0.65
C THR A 270 -32.27 -45.35 -0.68
N SER A 271 -31.34 -44.39 -0.67
CA SER A 271 -30.84 -43.73 -1.87
C SER A 271 -30.04 -44.67 -2.77
N LYS A 272 -30.19 -44.50 -4.09
CA LYS A 272 -29.36 -45.15 -5.12
C LYS A 272 -27.86 -44.86 -5.01
N ASN A 273 -27.48 -43.79 -4.30
CA ASN A 273 -26.08 -43.43 -4.10
C ASN A 273 -25.44 -44.22 -2.94
N ARG A 274 -26.17 -45.11 -2.27
CA ARG A 274 -25.70 -45.77 -1.05
C ARG A 274 -24.47 -46.64 -1.26
N GLU A 275 -24.47 -47.54 -2.24
CA GLU A 275 -23.27 -48.36 -2.50
C GLU A 275 -22.06 -47.48 -2.81
N LYS A 276 -22.24 -46.46 -3.66
CA LYS A 276 -21.18 -45.52 -4.05
C LYS A 276 -20.61 -44.74 -2.86
N ALA A 277 -21.45 -44.30 -1.93
CA ALA A 277 -21.00 -43.62 -0.71
C ALA A 277 -20.18 -44.53 0.20
N ILE A 278 -20.59 -45.80 0.32
CA ILE A 278 -19.88 -46.81 1.12
C ILE A 278 -18.54 -47.18 0.48
N GLU A 279 -18.51 -47.36 -0.83
CA GLU A 279 -17.30 -47.64 -1.58
C GLU A 279 -16.30 -46.48 -1.44
N PHE A 280 -16.75 -45.25 -1.68
CA PHE A 280 -15.93 -44.06 -1.54
C PHE A 280 -15.34 -43.91 -0.13
N ILE A 281 -16.14 -44.10 0.93
CA ILE A 281 -15.67 -43.89 2.30
C ILE A 281 -14.74 -45.01 2.79
N LYS A 282 -14.84 -46.22 2.24
CA LYS A 282 -13.94 -47.35 2.55
C LYS A 282 -12.53 -47.14 2.01
N ASP A 283 -12.41 -46.37 0.94
CA ASP A 283 -11.14 -46.04 0.30
C ASP A 283 -10.35 -44.97 1.06
N GLN A 284 -10.96 -44.34 2.07
CA GLN A 284 -10.31 -43.30 2.87
C GLN A 284 -9.48 -43.92 4.00
N ASP A 285 -8.25 -43.44 4.21
CA ASP A 285 -7.33 -43.93 5.26
C ASP A 285 -7.94 -43.96 6.66
N SER A 286 -8.83 -43.01 6.95
CA SER A 286 -9.45 -42.83 8.26
C SER A 286 -10.81 -43.53 8.40
N PHE A 287 -11.11 -44.46 7.49
CA PHE A 287 -12.36 -45.21 7.48
C PHE A 287 -12.63 -45.91 8.81
N ALA A 288 -13.86 -45.79 9.29
CA ALA A 288 -14.36 -46.54 10.43
C ALA A 288 -15.81 -46.97 10.19
N LYS A 289 -16.12 -48.17 10.67
CA LYS A 289 -17.47 -48.75 10.67
C LYS A 289 -17.86 -49.14 12.09
N LYS A 290 -19.09 -48.80 12.49
CA LYS A 290 -19.70 -49.25 13.75
C LYS A 290 -21.06 -49.90 13.49
N GLY A 291 -21.49 -50.79 14.37
CA GLY A 291 -22.80 -51.47 14.29
C GLY A 291 -22.86 -52.65 13.32
N LYS A 292 -24.02 -53.32 13.28
CA LYS A 292 -24.34 -54.47 12.40
C LYS A 292 -25.70 -54.24 11.73
N GLY A 293 -25.94 -54.91 10.59
CA GLY A 293 -27.22 -54.81 9.87
C GLY A 293 -27.62 -53.37 9.49
N LYS A 294 -28.84 -52.97 9.86
CA LYS A 294 -29.40 -51.63 9.59
C LYS A 294 -28.83 -50.53 10.50
N ASP A 295 -28.20 -50.90 11.62
CA ASP A 295 -27.57 -49.95 12.57
C ASP A 295 -26.12 -49.63 12.20
N GLN A 296 -25.68 -50.03 11.00
CA GLN A 296 -24.35 -49.73 10.51
C GLN A 296 -24.17 -48.23 10.27
N VAL A 297 -23.11 -47.68 10.83
CA VAL A 297 -22.64 -46.32 10.58
C VAL A 297 -21.26 -46.39 9.97
N PHE A 298 -21.11 -45.73 8.82
CA PHE A 298 -19.83 -45.55 8.13
C PHE A 298 -19.33 -44.14 8.37
N SER A 299 -18.03 -43.97 8.56
CA SER A 299 -17.43 -42.66 8.80
C SER A 299 -16.00 -42.58 8.30
N ALA A 300 -15.57 -41.37 7.96
CA ALA A 300 -14.19 -41.02 7.66
C ALA A 300 -13.94 -39.57 8.07
N LYS A 301 -12.66 -39.25 8.23
CA LYS A 301 -12.13 -37.92 8.55
C LYS A 301 -11.37 -37.38 7.35
N PHE A 302 -11.63 -36.14 7.02
CA PHE A 302 -11.02 -35.41 5.91
C PHE A 302 -10.31 -34.17 6.47
N SER A 303 -9.13 -33.86 5.95
CA SER A 303 -8.56 -32.52 6.15
C SER A 303 -9.43 -31.51 5.41
N ILE A 304 -9.67 -30.33 5.98
CA ILE A 304 -10.48 -29.30 5.31
C ILE A 304 -9.86 -28.80 4.00
N GLY A 305 -8.55 -28.98 3.84
CA GLY A 305 -7.85 -28.73 2.58
C GLY A 305 -8.20 -29.73 1.47
N ASP A 306 -8.67 -30.93 1.83
CA ASP A 306 -9.14 -31.98 0.90
C ASP A 306 -10.59 -31.70 0.48
N ILE A 307 -10.77 -30.55 -0.16
CA ILE A 307 -12.07 -29.96 -0.46
C ILE A 307 -12.89 -30.82 -1.42
N ASP A 308 -12.23 -31.48 -2.37
CA ASP A 308 -12.90 -32.28 -3.41
C ASP A 308 -13.52 -33.55 -2.82
N ASN A 309 -12.78 -34.28 -1.97
CA ASN A 309 -13.31 -35.46 -1.31
C ASN A 309 -14.42 -35.10 -0.31
N ILE A 310 -14.30 -33.97 0.39
CA ILE A 310 -15.37 -33.43 1.23
C ILE A 310 -16.63 -33.21 0.40
N TYR A 311 -16.56 -32.45 -0.70
CA TYR A 311 -17.74 -32.20 -1.53
C TYR A 311 -18.32 -33.48 -2.13
N LYS A 312 -17.46 -34.40 -2.59
CA LYS A 312 -17.87 -35.71 -3.12
C LYS A 312 -18.68 -36.50 -2.11
N ILE A 313 -18.25 -36.63 -0.86
CA ILE A 313 -19.05 -37.35 0.14
C ILE A 313 -20.34 -36.62 0.48
N LEU A 314 -20.29 -35.29 0.60
CA LEU A 314 -21.47 -34.48 0.89
C LEU A 314 -22.51 -34.58 -0.24
N ASP A 315 -22.09 -34.71 -1.50
CA ASP A 315 -22.97 -34.89 -2.66
C ASP A 315 -23.58 -36.31 -2.66
N LEU A 316 -22.77 -37.34 -2.43
CA LEU A 316 -23.22 -38.74 -2.36
C LEU A 316 -24.24 -38.96 -1.25
N THR A 317 -24.08 -38.27 -0.13
CA THR A 317 -24.93 -38.40 1.07
C THR A 317 -25.91 -37.23 1.25
N SER A 318 -26.10 -36.44 0.18
CA SER A 318 -26.99 -35.28 0.19
C SER A 318 -28.44 -35.67 0.54
N ARG A 319 -29.05 -34.88 1.43
CA ARG A 319 -30.44 -35.05 1.94
C ARG A 319 -30.67 -36.32 2.77
N TRP A 320 -29.64 -37.06 3.15
CA TRP A 320 -29.82 -38.22 4.03
C TRP A 320 -29.99 -37.76 5.47
N LYS A 321 -31.10 -38.16 6.12
CA LYS A 321 -31.33 -37.87 7.55
C LYS A 321 -30.25 -38.44 8.47
N SER A 322 -29.57 -39.49 8.03
CA SER A 322 -28.51 -40.16 8.78
C SER A 322 -27.13 -39.51 8.59
N GLN A 323 -26.98 -38.54 7.69
CA GLN A 323 -25.74 -37.80 7.51
C GLN A 323 -25.46 -36.94 8.74
N LYS A 324 -24.24 -37.04 9.27
CA LYS A 324 -23.74 -36.23 10.38
C LYS A 324 -22.33 -35.75 10.05
N ILE A 325 -22.13 -34.44 10.17
CA ILE A 325 -20.86 -33.75 9.90
C ILE A 325 -20.37 -33.15 11.21
N GLU A 326 -19.14 -33.48 11.60
CA GLU A 326 -18.55 -33.06 12.86
C GLU A 326 -17.24 -32.32 12.57
N ILE A 327 -17.07 -31.11 13.12
CA ILE A 327 -15.83 -30.33 13.06
C ILE A 327 -15.46 -29.93 14.49
N GLY A 328 -14.38 -30.51 15.01
CA GLY A 328 -14.02 -30.35 16.42
C GLY A 328 -15.11 -30.91 17.34
N LYS A 329 -15.78 -30.03 18.09
CA LYS A 329 -16.92 -30.37 18.97
C LYS A 329 -18.29 -30.05 18.37
N GLU A 330 -18.32 -29.37 17.23
CA GLU A 330 -19.56 -28.90 16.60
C GLU A 330 -20.11 -29.95 15.64
N ILE A 331 -21.44 -30.07 15.61
CA ILE A 331 -22.19 -30.86 14.63
C ILE A 331 -22.93 -29.87 13.75
N ILE A 332 -22.69 -29.94 12.44
CA ILE A 332 -23.14 -28.90 11.51
C ILE A 332 -23.91 -29.50 10.35
N SER A 333 -24.68 -28.66 9.67
CA SER A 333 -25.38 -29.07 8.45
C SER A 333 -24.46 -29.09 7.24
N SER A 334 -24.81 -29.89 6.21
CA SER A 334 -24.06 -29.85 4.94
C SER A 334 -24.13 -28.47 4.28
N THR A 335 -25.27 -27.77 4.41
CA THR A 335 -25.45 -26.42 3.88
C THR A 335 -24.50 -25.43 4.54
N GLU A 336 -24.40 -25.45 5.87
CA GLU A 336 -23.50 -24.57 6.63
C GLU A 336 -22.04 -24.78 6.22
N LEU A 337 -21.60 -26.04 6.11
CA LEU A 337 -20.24 -26.36 5.68
C LEU A 337 -19.97 -25.87 4.25
N ARG A 338 -20.90 -26.13 3.32
CA ARG A 338 -20.76 -25.71 1.92
C ARG A 338 -20.73 -24.21 1.79
N ASN A 339 -21.56 -23.47 2.53
CA ASN A 339 -21.58 -22.01 2.50
C ASN A 339 -20.24 -21.43 2.97
N SER A 340 -19.61 -22.07 3.97
CA SER A 340 -18.30 -21.64 4.48
C SER A 340 -17.16 -21.95 3.51
N LEU A 341 -17.24 -23.06 2.79
CA LEU A 341 -16.16 -23.56 1.94
C LEU A 341 -16.30 -23.24 0.45
N TRP A 342 -17.46 -22.74 0.01
CA TRP A 342 -17.74 -22.50 -1.41
C TRP A 342 -16.67 -21.64 -2.09
N CYS A 343 -16.34 -20.50 -1.50
CA CYS A 343 -15.32 -19.58 -2.03
C CYS A 343 -13.91 -20.23 -2.04
N TYR A 344 -13.57 -21.01 -1.02
CA TYR A 344 -12.30 -21.73 -0.96
C TYR A 344 -12.20 -22.82 -2.04
N ARG A 345 -13.30 -23.52 -2.31
CA ARG A 345 -13.40 -24.49 -3.40
C ARG A 345 -13.18 -23.80 -4.75
N GLN A 346 -13.85 -22.69 -5.02
CA GLN A 346 -13.66 -21.92 -6.26
C GLN A 346 -12.20 -21.47 -6.43
N LYS A 347 -11.54 -20.99 -5.36
CA LYS A 347 -10.11 -20.65 -5.40
C LYS A 347 -9.27 -21.84 -5.83
N THR A 348 -9.51 -23.00 -5.23
CA THR A 348 -8.74 -24.23 -5.45
C THR A 348 -8.94 -24.77 -6.87
N GLU A 349 -10.19 -24.82 -7.35
CA GLU A 349 -10.53 -25.25 -8.72
C GLU A 349 -9.87 -24.38 -9.79
N ASN A 350 -9.78 -23.07 -9.54
CA ASN A 350 -9.11 -22.13 -10.45
C ASN A 350 -7.58 -22.11 -10.30
N GLY A 351 -7.01 -22.84 -9.34
CA GLY A 351 -5.58 -22.75 -9.02
C GLY A 351 -5.15 -21.35 -8.60
N ALA A 352 -6.07 -20.52 -8.09
CA ALA A 352 -5.80 -19.12 -7.79
C ALA A 352 -4.96 -18.97 -6.52
N SER A 353 -4.14 -17.92 -6.47
CA SER A 353 -3.35 -17.55 -5.30
C SER A 353 -4.19 -16.91 -4.18
N LEU A 354 -3.56 -16.56 -3.07
CA LEU A 354 -4.21 -15.80 -1.99
C LEU A 354 -4.69 -14.40 -2.44
N ASP A 355 -4.26 -13.88 -3.58
CA ASP A 355 -4.79 -12.63 -4.13
C ASP A 355 -6.29 -12.73 -4.41
N TYR A 356 -6.79 -13.91 -4.79
CA TYR A 356 -8.23 -14.18 -4.94
C TYR A 356 -9.03 -13.80 -3.69
N CYS A 357 -8.50 -14.10 -2.49
CA CYS A 357 -9.17 -13.78 -1.24
C CYS A 357 -9.14 -12.28 -0.92
N ARG A 358 -8.17 -11.54 -1.45
CA ARG A 358 -7.95 -10.12 -1.15
C ARG A 358 -8.48 -9.18 -2.20
N GLN A 359 -9.14 -9.70 -3.23
CA GLN A 359 -9.76 -8.90 -4.28
C GLN A 359 -11.27 -8.90 -4.14
N ASN A 360 -11.88 -7.73 -4.31
CA ASN A 360 -13.32 -7.56 -4.44
C ASN A 360 -13.87 -8.37 -5.63
N GLU A 361 -15.13 -8.80 -5.53
CA GLU A 361 -15.71 -9.70 -6.53
C GLU A 361 -15.93 -9.02 -7.89
N TYR A 362 -16.32 -7.73 -7.88
CA TYR A 362 -16.77 -7.02 -9.08
C TYR A 362 -15.66 -6.26 -9.80
N ASP A 363 -14.89 -5.43 -9.08
CA ASP A 363 -13.85 -4.55 -9.64
C ASP A 363 -12.43 -5.12 -9.47
N LYS A 364 -12.30 -6.24 -8.76
CA LYS A 364 -11.04 -6.92 -8.41
C LYS A 364 -10.07 -6.07 -7.58
N THR A 365 -10.50 -4.94 -7.04
CA THR A 365 -9.65 -4.07 -6.21
C THR A 365 -9.32 -4.73 -4.87
N HIS A 366 -8.25 -4.29 -4.21
CA HIS A 366 -7.85 -4.86 -2.93
C HIS A 366 -8.89 -4.55 -1.83
N ASN A 367 -9.35 -5.58 -1.12
CA ASN A 367 -10.31 -5.43 -0.02
C ASN A 367 -9.62 -5.24 1.33
N THR A 368 -10.25 -4.48 2.22
CA THR A 368 -9.68 -4.14 3.54
C THR A 368 -9.65 -5.33 4.50
N PHE A 369 -10.58 -6.26 4.35
CA PHE A 369 -10.77 -7.38 5.27
C PHE A 369 -9.80 -8.56 5.05
N GLY A 370 -9.12 -8.60 3.90
CA GLY A 370 -8.37 -9.77 3.44
C GLY A 370 -9.26 -10.98 3.11
N CYS A 371 -10.56 -10.77 2.92
CA CYS A 371 -11.53 -11.81 2.57
C CYS A 371 -12.61 -11.24 1.66
N LYS A 372 -12.67 -11.73 0.42
CA LYS A 372 -13.62 -11.29 -0.61
C LYS A 372 -15.08 -11.62 -0.32
N GLN A 373 -15.33 -12.42 0.70
CA GLN A 373 -16.67 -12.85 1.10
C GLN A 373 -17.23 -12.04 2.26
N ILE A 374 -16.42 -11.13 2.82
CA ILE A 374 -16.91 -10.10 3.72
C ILE A 374 -17.23 -8.89 2.89
N TYR A 375 -18.47 -8.43 3.04
CA TYR A 375 -18.94 -7.22 2.40
C TYR A 375 -19.44 -6.29 3.49
N PHE A 376 -18.76 -5.16 3.64
CA PHE A 376 -19.15 -4.12 4.58
C PHE A 376 -18.72 -2.76 4.02
N ASN A 377 -19.57 -2.24 3.14
CA ASN A 377 -19.31 -1.03 2.36
C ASN A 377 -18.93 0.18 3.20
N GLU A 378 -19.55 0.33 4.37
CA GLU A 378 -19.36 1.46 5.25
C GLU A 378 -17.90 1.56 5.71
N VAL A 379 -17.29 0.42 6.01
CA VAL A 379 -15.89 0.30 6.41
C VAL A 379 -14.95 0.40 5.20
N GLU A 380 -15.34 -0.17 4.06
CA GLU A 380 -14.48 -0.13 2.85
C GLU A 380 -14.40 1.27 2.25
N ASN A 381 -15.49 2.04 2.31
CA ASN A 381 -15.59 3.38 1.75
C ASN A 381 -15.38 4.50 2.79
N ASN A 382 -15.22 4.16 4.08
CA ASN A 382 -15.26 5.10 5.21
C ASN A 382 -16.45 6.08 5.12
N GLN A 383 -17.62 5.54 4.78
CA GLN A 383 -18.85 6.31 4.56
C GLN A 383 -20.00 5.66 5.33
N TRP A 384 -20.63 6.42 6.20
CA TRP A 384 -21.67 5.94 7.11
C TRP A 384 -22.93 6.77 6.89
N LEU A 385 -24.02 6.10 6.55
CA LEU A 385 -25.32 6.72 6.35
C LEU A 385 -26.30 6.18 7.40
N ILE A 386 -27.32 6.98 7.71
CA ILE A 386 -28.51 6.48 8.37
C ILE A 386 -29.14 5.46 7.44
N SER A 387 -29.30 4.23 7.92
CA SER A 387 -29.89 3.11 7.20
C SER A 387 -30.76 2.29 8.16
N ASP A 388 -31.55 1.37 7.59
CA ASP A 388 -32.35 0.41 8.36
C ASP A 388 -31.47 -0.55 9.19
N ASP A 389 -30.17 -0.64 8.89
CA ASP A 389 -29.19 -1.44 9.66
C ASP A 389 -28.75 -0.73 10.95
N GLU A 390 -29.08 0.56 11.10
CA GLU A 390 -28.88 1.35 12.32
C GLU A 390 -27.40 1.42 12.79
N PHE A 391 -26.44 1.47 11.86
CA PHE A 391 -24.99 1.53 12.19
C PHE A 391 -24.54 2.81 12.90
N GLY A 392 -25.37 3.85 12.90
CA GLY A 392 -25.12 5.08 13.62
C GLY A 392 -26.18 6.13 13.34
N TYR A 393 -26.05 7.26 14.03
CA TYR A 393 -26.95 8.39 13.89
C TYR A 393 -26.24 9.72 14.15
N VAL A 394 -26.87 10.81 13.76
CA VAL A 394 -26.40 12.17 14.05
C VAL A 394 -26.98 12.63 15.38
N ASP A 395 -26.13 12.96 16.35
CA ASP A 395 -26.55 13.77 17.49
C ASP A 395 -26.68 15.22 17.03
N THR A 396 -27.91 15.67 16.79
CA THR A 396 -28.17 17.02 16.27
C THR A 396 -27.88 18.14 17.27
N ASN A 397 -27.79 17.83 18.57
CA ASN A 397 -27.46 18.81 19.59
C ASN A 397 -25.94 19.00 19.69
N ALA A 398 -25.20 17.89 19.72
CA ALA A 398 -23.73 17.92 19.77
C ALA A 398 -23.11 18.29 18.41
N GLY A 399 -23.79 17.95 17.30
CA GLY A 399 -23.23 18.07 15.96
C GLY A 399 -22.16 17.02 15.71
N GLU A 400 -22.43 15.78 16.10
CA GLU A 400 -21.51 14.65 16.03
C GLU A 400 -22.23 13.44 15.41
N TRP A 401 -21.48 12.57 14.73
CA TRP A 401 -21.96 11.24 14.36
C TRP A 401 -21.62 10.25 15.46
N ILE A 402 -22.60 9.46 15.90
CA ILE A 402 -22.46 8.43 16.92
C ILE A 402 -22.56 7.06 16.27
N PHE A 403 -21.57 6.20 16.49
CA PHE A 403 -21.57 4.84 15.98
C PHE A 403 -22.35 3.90 16.88
N ASN A 404 -23.19 3.07 16.29
CA ASN A 404 -23.81 1.94 16.97
C ASN A 404 -22.89 0.72 16.89
N LYS A 405 -21.93 0.65 17.80
CA LYS A 405 -20.93 -0.42 17.81
C LYS A 405 -21.53 -1.81 17.96
N ASP A 406 -22.63 -1.94 18.70
CA ASP A 406 -23.29 -3.22 18.90
C ASP A 406 -23.90 -3.74 17.59
N LYS A 407 -24.58 -2.88 16.81
CA LYS A 407 -25.10 -3.25 15.49
C LYS A 407 -24.00 -3.57 14.49
N ILE A 408 -22.95 -2.76 14.44
CA ILE A 408 -21.78 -3.00 13.57
C ILE A 408 -21.15 -4.36 13.90
N LEU A 409 -20.98 -4.66 15.20
CA LEU A 409 -20.44 -5.95 15.64
C LEU A 409 -21.38 -7.10 15.28
N GLU A 410 -22.68 -6.98 15.56
CA GLU A 410 -23.71 -7.98 15.23
C GLU A 410 -23.65 -8.36 13.74
N THR A 411 -23.70 -7.38 12.84
CA THR A 411 -23.63 -7.60 11.40
C THR A 411 -22.34 -8.29 10.96
N VAL A 412 -21.19 -7.92 11.54
CA VAL A 412 -19.92 -8.56 11.20
C VAL A 412 -19.87 -9.99 11.73
N GLU A 413 -20.32 -10.23 12.96
CA GLU A 413 -20.32 -11.56 13.58
C GLU A 413 -21.15 -12.58 12.78
N GLU A 414 -22.28 -12.18 12.19
CA GLU A 414 -23.04 -13.04 11.29
C GLU A 414 -22.21 -13.51 10.09
N GLN A 415 -21.45 -12.61 9.48
CA GLN A 415 -20.54 -12.94 8.38
C GLN A 415 -19.36 -13.80 8.85
N LEU A 416 -18.79 -13.50 10.03
CA LEU A 416 -17.72 -14.32 10.61
C LEU A 416 -18.19 -15.76 10.86
N ASN A 417 -19.40 -15.92 11.41
CA ASN A 417 -20.00 -17.22 11.68
C ASN A 417 -20.24 -18.03 10.41
N ARG A 418 -20.67 -17.38 9.31
CA ARG A 418 -20.80 -18.04 8.00
C ARG A 418 -19.46 -18.54 7.46
N LEU A 419 -18.38 -17.80 7.69
CA LEU A 419 -17.05 -18.06 7.10
C LEU A 419 -16.10 -18.85 8.01
N LYS A 420 -16.51 -19.17 9.24
CA LYS A 420 -15.63 -19.71 10.30
C LYS A 420 -14.95 -21.03 9.96
N TYR A 421 -15.42 -21.82 8.99
CA TYR A 421 -14.76 -23.07 8.60
C TYR A 421 -13.81 -22.91 7.43
N CYS A 422 -13.86 -21.80 6.68
CA CYS A 422 -12.87 -21.52 5.65
C CYS A 422 -11.45 -21.55 6.26
N PRO A 423 -10.52 -22.32 5.67
CA PRO A 423 -9.21 -22.50 6.28
C PRO A 423 -8.27 -21.31 6.10
N LEU A 424 -8.58 -20.41 5.16
CA LEU A 424 -7.85 -19.16 4.92
C LEU A 424 -8.38 -17.97 5.74
N PHE A 425 -9.48 -18.16 6.46
CA PHE A 425 -10.20 -17.08 7.10
C PHE A 425 -9.57 -16.66 8.43
N ASN A 426 -9.36 -15.36 8.62
CA ASN A 426 -8.74 -14.79 9.81
C ASN A 426 -9.71 -13.85 10.54
N GLU A 427 -10.58 -14.41 11.37
CA GLU A 427 -11.55 -13.65 12.17
C GLU A 427 -10.90 -12.56 13.05
N ARG A 428 -9.68 -12.80 13.57
CA ARG A 428 -9.02 -11.88 14.49
C ARG A 428 -8.63 -10.58 13.79
N LYS A 429 -8.19 -10.67 12.53
CA LYS A 429 -7.86 -9.50 11.70
C LYS A 429 -9.08 -8.60 11.54
N ILE A 430 -10.23 -9.19 11.23
CA ILE A 430 -11.49 -8.46 11.02
C ILE A 430 -11.99 -7.85 12.33
N ARG A 431 -12.05 -8.61 13.42
CA ARG A 431 -12.44 -8.08 14.74
C ARG A 431 -11.56 -6.91 15.16
N ASN A 432 -10.25 -6.97 14.85
CA ASN A 432 -9.33 -5.87 15.14
C ASN A 432 -9.56 -4.63 14.25
N LEU A 433 -10.03 -4.80 13.01
CA LEU A 433 -10.43 -3.67 12.16
C LEU A 433 -11.67 -2.98 12.72
N ILE A 434 -12.70 -3.75 13.08
CA ILE A 434 -13.94 -3.21 13.66
C ILE A 434 -13.69 -2.48 14.98
N LYS A 435 -12.80 -3.01 15.83
CA LYS A 435 -12.40 -2.35 17.08
C LYS A 435 -11.76 -0.97 16.90
N LYS A 436 -11.23 -0.64 15.72
CA LYS A 436 -10.63 0.67 15.44
C LYS A 436 -11.66 1.73 15.07
N ILE A 437 -12.91 1.35 14.82
CA ILE A 437 -13.99 2.31 14.57
C ILE A 437 -14.20 3.14 15.85
N PRO A 438 -14.17 4.47 15.77
CA PRO A 438 -14.36 5.33 16.94
C PRO A 438 -15.79 5.23 17.48
N ASP A 439 -16.03 5.71 18.70
CA ASP A 439 -17.39 5.79 19.25
C ASP A 439 -18.20 6.91 18.59
N LYS A 440 -17.51 7.96 18.17
CA LYS A 440 -18.10 9.13 17.52
C LYS A 440 -17.10 9.84 16.62
N ILE A 441 -17.62 10.65 15.70
CA ILE A 441 -16.85 11.53 14.82
C ILE A 441 -17.42 12.94 14.89
N ASN A 442 -16.55 13.93 15.00
CA ASN A 442 -16.91 15.33 14.91
C ASN A 442 -16.22 15.99 13.70
N PRO A 443 -16.93 16.19 12.57
CA PRO A 443 -16.35 16.82 11.38
C PRO A 443 -15.86 18.27 11.57
N LYS A 444 -16.16 18.93 12.71
CA LYS A 444 -15.53 20.21 13.06
C LYS A 444 -14.10 20.06 13.58
N GLU A 445 -13.81 18.95 14.25
CA GLU A 445 -12.52 18.65 14.86
C GLU A 445 -11.65 17.77 13.97
N GLU A 446 -12.28 17.01 13.07
CA GLU A 446 -11.65 16.04 12.19
C GLU A 446 -11.62 16.52 10.75
N GLU A 447 -10.48 17.07 10.33
CA GLU A 447 -10.33 17.85 9.08
C GLU A 447 -10.80 17.15 7.79
N TYR A 448 -10.68 15.82 7.73
CA TYR A 448 -10.98 15.03 6.53
C TYR A 448 -12.37 14.39 6.54
N TRP A 449 -13.10 14.54 7.64
CA TRP A 449 -14.47 14.06 7.74
C TRP A 449 -15.45 15.16 7.31
N ALA A 450 -16.46 14.76 6.55
CA ALA A 450 -17.59 15.57 6.17
C ALA A 450 -18.87 14.99 6.77
N PHE A 451 -19.83 15.87 7.03
CA PHE A 451 -21.23 15.48 7.12
C PHE A 451 -21.81 15.26 5.73
N ILE A 452 -22.72 14.30 5.62
CA ILE A 452 -23.52 14.04 4.42
C ILE A 452 -24.91 14.59 4.67
N ALA A 453 -25.33 15.60 3.91
CA ALA A 453 -26.68 16.14 4.00
C ALA A 453 -27.70 15.24 3.27
N ASN A 454 -29.00 15.42 3.51
CA ASN A 454 -30.08 14.63 2.88
C ASN A 454 -30.10 14.73 1.35
N ASN A 455 -29.53 15.78 0.77
CA ASN A 455 -29.32 15.91 -0.67
C ASN A 455 -27.97 15.35 -1.15
N TYR A 456 -27.29 14.58 -0.30
CA TYR A 456 -25.97 13.98 -0.51
C TYR A 456 -24.82 14.97 -0.70
N GLU A 457 -25.00 16.25 -0.34
CA GLU A 457 -23.90 17.19 -0.26
C GLU A 457 -22.93 16.83 0.87
N LEU A 458 -21.63 16.89 0.58
CA LEU A 458 -20.58 16.71 1.57
C LEU A 458 -20.22 18.06 2.18
N TRP A 459 -20.37 18.19 3.50
CA TRP A 459 -20.12 19.40 4.26
C TRP A 459 -18.89 19.24 5.13
N PHE A 460 -17.84 19.99 4.80
CA PHE A 460 -16.60 20.01 5.56
C PHE A 460 -16.49 21.28 6.39
N PHE A 461 -15.84 21.17 7.54
CA PHE A 461 -15.52 22.33 8.36
C PHE A 461 -14.10 22.83 8.04
N HIS A 462 -13.96 24.11 7.77
CA HIS A 462 -12.67 24.73 7.47
C HIS A 462 -12.70 26.21 7.84
N GLU A 463 -11.66 26.71 8.52
CA GLU A 463 -11.54 28.13 8.91
C GLU A 463 -12.80 28.68 9.60
N ASN A 464 -13.33 27.93 10.58
CA ASN A 464 -14.54 28.26 11.35
C ASN A 464 -15.84 28.39 10.54
N LYS A 465 -15.90 27.84 9.33
CA LYS A 465 -17.10 27.81 8.50
C LYS A 465 -17.34 26.42 7.89
N TRP A 466 -18.60 26.13 7.63
CA TRP A 466 -19.01 24.98 6.84
C TRP A 466 -18.93 25.31 5.36
N ILE A 467 -18.42 24.38 4.56
CA ILE A 467 -18.39 24.49 3.10
C ILE A 467 -18.80 23.15 2.48
N SER A 468 -19.71 23.19 1.51
CA SER A 468 -20.10 22.01 0.75
C SER A 468 -19.17 21.72 -0.44
N ASN A 469 -19.24 20.52 -1.00
CA ASN A 469 -18.58 20.13 -2.26
C ASN A 469 -18.92 21.02 -3.48
N TYR A 470 -20.06 21.73 -3.41
CA TYR A 470 -20.47 22.72 -4.41
C TYR A 470 -20.03 24.16 -4.07
N GLY A 471 -19.37 24.35 -2.92
CA GLY A 471 -18.87 25.65 -2.47
C GLY A 471 -19.93 26.52 -1.78
N ASN A 472 -21.07 25.95 -1.39
CA ASN A 472 -22.05 26.64 -0.55
C ASN A 472 -21.53 26.72 0.88
N THR A 473 -21.78 27.84 1.57
CA THR A 473 -21.36 28.06 2.97
C THR A 473 -22.53 28.15 3.95
N LYS A 474 -23.77 28.18 3.44
CA LYS A 474 -24.97 28.16 4.28
C LYS A 474 -25.28 26.71 4.68
N PHE A 475 -24.69 26.27 5.79
CA PHE A 475 -24.91 24.94 6.34
C PHE A 475 -26.42 24.69 6.56
N PRO A 476 -26.96 23.56 6.10
CA PRO A 476 -28.40 23.25 6.19
C PRO A 476 -28.86 22.97 7.62
N GLY A 477 -27.93 22.87 8.58
CA GLY A 477 -28.20 22.52 9.96
C GLY A 477 -28.11 21.01 10.19
N TYR A 478 -27.85 20.61 11.45
CA TYR A 478 -27.63 19.20 11.78
C TYR A 478 -28.85 18.31 11.55
N SER A 479 -30.07 18.86 11.63
CA SER A 479 -31.32 18.14 11.34
C SER A 479 -31.47 17.71 9.88
N SER A 480 -30.66 18.25 8.96
CA SER A 480 -30.63 17.86 7.55
C SER A 480 -29.51 16.88 7.22
N ILE A 481 -28.78 16.39 8.22
CA ILE A 481 -27.64 15.48 8.04
C ILE A 481 -28.10 14.03 8.19
N ILE A 482 -27.63 13.19 7.28
CA ILE A 482 -27.97 11.76 7.18
C ILE A 482 -26.73 10.86 7.27
N GLY A 483 -25.53 11.39 7.49
CA GLY A 483 -24.33 10.56 7.51
C GLY A 483 -23.03 11.32 7.68
N VAL A 484 -21.92 10.57 7.63
CA VAL A 484 -20.55 11.08 7.61
C VAL A 484 -19.67 10.33 6.61
N LYS A 485 -18.66 11.00 6.06
CA LYS A 485 -17.69 10.41 5.14
C LYS A 485 -16.29 10.97 5.38
N GLU A 486 -15.28 10.11 5.40
CA GLU A 486 -13.89 10.54 5.25
C GLU A 486 -13.55 10.69 3.76
N ASP A 487 -13.21 11.90 3.32
CA ASP A 487 -12.88 12.13 1.91
C ASP A 487 -11.81 13.21 1.74
N PHE A 488 -10.55 12.76 1.75
CA PHE A 488 -9.39 13.63 1.55
C PHE A 488 -9.41 14.36 0.20
N LYS A 489 -9.83 13.68 -0.88
CA LYS A 489 -9.78 14.21 -2.26
C LYS A 489 -10.81 15.32 -2.44
N GLU A 490 -12.05 15.10 -2.00
CA GLU A 490 -13.09 16.11 -2.15
C GLU A 490 -12.89 17.32 -1.23
N ARG A 491 -12.45 17.08 0.02
CA ARG A 491 -12.03 18.15 0.93
C ARG A 491 -10.95 19.04 0.32
N SER A 492 -9.99 18.40 -0.34
CA SER A 492 -8.91 19.06 -1.07
C SER A 492 -9.45 19.92 -2.24
N ASN A 493 -10.37 19.38 -3.04
CA ASN A 493 -10.99 20.09 -4.15
C ASN A 493 -11.75 21.35 -3.72
N ILE A 494 -12.47 21.30 -2.60
CA ILE A 494 -13.26 22.43 -2.09
C ILE A 494 -12.38 23.59 -1.67
N VAL A 495 -11.34 23.31 -0.87
CA VAL A 495 -10.44 24.38 -0.40
C VAL A 495 -9.64 25.00 -1.55
N ARG A 496 -9.35 24.24 -2.61
CA ARG A 496 -8.85 24.81 -3.87
C ARG A 496 -9.83 25.84 -4.46
N LYS A 497 -11.11 25.47 -4.67
CA LYS A 497 -12.14 26.35 -5.27
C LYS A 497 -12.34 27.66 -4.50
N LEU A 498 -12.36 27.59 -3.17
CA LEU A 498 -12.53 28.77 -2.30
C LEU A 498 -11.39 29.78 -2.45
N ARG A 499 -10.15 29.29 -2.55
CA ARG A 499 -8.98 30.17 -2.70
C ARG A 499 -8.89 30.80 -4.09
N THR A 500 -9.24 30.06 -5.15
CA THR A 500 -9.31 30.64 -6.50
C THR A 500 -10.39 31.71 -6.65
N LYS A 501 -11.54 31.58 -5.94
CA LYS A 501 -12.56 32.65 -5.90
C LYS A 501 -12.03 33.90 -5.19
N ASN A 502 -11.39 33.74 -4.03
CA ASN A 502 -10.84 34.88 -3.29
C ASN A 502 -9.72 35.62 -4.04
N LEU A 503 -8.93 34.93 -4.87
CA LEU A 503 -7.93 35.55 -5.75
C LEU A 503 -8.56 36.37 -6.89
N ASN A 504 -9.75 35.99 -7.36
CA ASN A 504 -10.46 36.68 -8.44
C ASN A 504 -11.39 37.82 -7.96
N THR A 505 -11.62 37.96 -6.65
CA THR A 505 -12.52 38.97 -6.06
C THR A 505 -11.82 40.13 -5.37
N VAL A 506 -10.48 40.17 -5.34
CA VAL A 506 -9.77 41.34 -4.83
C VAL A 506 -9.97 42.49 -5.80
N THR A 507 -10.77 43.49 -5.39
CA THR A 507 -10.85 44.75 -6.13
C THR A 507 -9.56 45.53 -5.91
N LEU A 508 -9.04 46.20 -6.96
CA LEU A 508 -7.79 46.96 -6.90
C LEU A 508 -7.73 47.92 -5.71
N SER A 509 -8.88 48.44 -5.27
CA SER A 509 -9.04 49.32 -4.11
C SER A 509 -8.70 48.70 -2.75
N GLU A 510 -8.66 47.38 -2.62
CA GLU A 510 -8.43 46.66 -1.35
C GLU A 510 -6.97 46.23 -1.16
N LEU A 511 -6.11 46.43 -2.16
CA LEU A 511 -4.67 46.14 -2.07
C LEU A 511 -3.92 47.28 -1.35
N PRO A 512 -2.80 47.00 -0.66
CA PRO A 512 -1.90 48.04 -0.16
C PRO A 512 -1.49 48.99 -1.30
N VAL A 513 -1.39 50.29 -1.03
CA VAL A 513 -1.12 51.33 -2.03
C VAL A 513 0.12 51.01 -2.88
N ASP A 514 1.13 50.37 -2.28
CA ASP A 514 2.35 49.96 -2.97
C ASP A 514 2.10 48.87 -4.03
N SER A 515 1.20 47.92 -3.75
CA SER A 515 0.80 46.88 -4.70
C SER A 515 -0.14 47.43 -5.78
N GLN A 516 -0.97 48.43 -5.46
CA GLN A 516 -1.76 49.15 -6.47
C GLN A 516 -0.85 49.89 -7.45
N ASN A 517 0.18 50.57 -6.93
CA ASN A 517 1.16 51.30 -7.72
C ASN A 517 2.01 50.37 -8.60
N GLU A 518 2.40 49.19 -8.11
CA GLU A 518 3.16 48.20 -8.87
C GLU A 518 2.32 47.58 -10.00
N ILE A 519 1.05 47.27 -9.76
CA ILE A 519 0.12 46.80 -10.80
C ILE A 519 -0.13 47.90 -11.83
N MET A 520 -0.22 49.17 -11.39
CA MET A 520 -0.43 50.30 -12.29
C MET A 520 0.81 50.65 -13.11
N GLU A 521 2.01 50.50 -12.54
CA GLU A 521 3.29 50.53 -13.26
C GLU A 521 3.40 49.41 -14.30
N ASN A 522 2.95 48.20 -13.97
CA ASN A 522 3.05 47.06 -14.89
C ASN A 522 2.04 47.17 -16.04
N LEU A 523 0.84 47.70 -15.79
CA LEU A 523 -0.15 47.99 -16.85
C LEU A 523 0.27 49.17 -17.74
N THR A 524 0.95 50.18 -17.20
CA THR A 524 1.55 51.26 -18.00
C THR A 524 2.80 50.80 -18.75
N LYS A 525 3.58 49.85 -18.21
CA LYS A 525 4.66 49.14 -18.92
C LYS A 525 4.12 48.29 -20.07
N ASP A 526 2.96 47.65 -19.92
CA ASP A 526 2.32 46.86 -20.98
C ASP A 526 1.64 47.71 -22.06
N MET A 527 1.16 48.91 -21.72
CA MET A 527 0.69 49.87 -22.73
C MET A 527 1.85 50.53 -23.49
N SER A 528 3.00 50.75 -22.83
CA SER A 528 4.21 51.30 -23.47
C SER A 528 5.02 50.25 -24.25
N SER A 529 4.92 48.96 -23.89
CA SER A 529 5.52 47.83 -24.65
C SER A 529 4.78 47.54 -25.96
N LYS A 530 3.47 47.88 -26.04
CA LYS A 530 2.69 47.86 -27.30
C LYS A 530 2.92 49.07 -28.21
N ALA A 531 3.55 50.13 -27.72
CA ALA A 531 3.78 51.36 -28.49
C ALA A 531 5.19 51.46 -29.12
N ASN A 532 6.19 50.68 -28.68
CA ASN A 532 7.58 50.81 -29.14
C ASN A 532 8.08 49.62 -29.99
N LYS A 533 7.34 49.28 -31.05
CA LYS A 533 7.93 48.77 -32.30
C LYS A 533 8.15 49.93 -33.27
N SER A 534 9.07 50.83 -32.95
CA SER A 534 9.67 51.78 -33.91
C SER A 534 10.89 52.49 -33.32
N SER A 535 11.99 52.45 -34.07
CA SER A 535 13.13 53.40 -34.09
C SER A 535 14.07 53.56 -32.86
N ARG A 536 15.17 52.77 -32.90
CA ARG A 536 16.62 53.12 -32.99
C ARG A 536 17.24 54.39 -32.34
N SER A 537 18.41 54.15 -31.72
CA SER A 537 19.57 55.04 -31.40
C SER A 537 19.38 56.00 -30.20
N THR A 538 20.34 56.32 -29.32
CA THR A 538 21.82 56.39 -29.38
C THR A 538 22.40 56.55 -27.96
N GLN A 539 23.62 56.01 -27.75
CA GLN A 539 24.72 56.44 -26.83
C GLN A 539 24.58 56.47 -25.29
N LYS A 540 25.64 55.91 -24.65
CA LYS A 540 26.02 55.94 -23.22
C LYS A 540 26.49 57.36 -22.78
N PRO A 541 26.58 57.63 -21.46
CA PRO A 541 27.86 57.40 -20.77
C PRO A 541 27.75 56.68 -19.42
N SER A 542 28.89 56.10 -19.04
CA SER A 542 29.23 55.34 -17.84
C SER A 542 29.19 56.13 -16.53
N ILE A 543 28.69 55.52 -15.46
CA ILE A 543 29.17 55.77 -14.08
C ILE A 543 29.34 54.42 -13.37
N SER A 544 30.58 54.16 -12.95
CA SER A 544 30.98 53.07 -12.07
C SER A 544 30.51 53.33 -10.64
N ALA A 545 29.84 52.37 -10.01
CA ALA A 545 29.74 52.31 -8.56
C ALA A 545 29.78 50.86 -8.08
N LYS A 546 30.62 50.65 -7.07
CA LYS A 546 31.14 49.39 -6.56
C LYS A 546 30.05 48.51 -5.95
N SER A 547 30.17 47.21 -6.20
CA SER A 547 29.45 46.14 -5.50
C SER A 547 29.78 46.13 -4.00
N GLY A 548 28.86 46.60 -3.17
CA GLY A 548 28.81 46.24 -1.76
C GLY A 548 28.10 44.91 -1.61
N LYS A 549 28.82 43.86 -1.17
CA LYS A 549 28.19 42.61 -0.72
C LYS A 549 27.40 42.87 0.56
N GLU A 550 26.09 43.00 0.46
CA GLU A 550 25.20 42.86 1.63
C GLU A 550 25.23 41.40 2.11
N LYS A 551 25.64 41.19 3.37
CA LYS A 551 25.53 39.88 4.04
C LYS A 551 24.04 39.61 4.32
N LYS A 552 23.47 38.61 3.64
CA LYS A 552 22.10 38.13 3.88
C LYS A 552 21.94 37.61 5.32
N SER A 553 21.26 38.37 6.19
CA SER A 553 20.88 37.97 7.56
C SER A 553 19.55 37.19 7.57
N GLY A 554 19.54 36.01 6.94
CA GLY A 554 18.37 35.13 6.83
C GLY A 554 18.18 34.17 8.01
N CYS A 555 16.94 33.86 8.39
CA CYS A 555 16.64 32.74 9.30
C CYS A 555 16.65 31.43 8.51
N PHE A 556 17.81 30.79 8.39
CA PHE A 556 18.04 29.63 7.54
C PHE A 556 17.05 28.47 7.72
N ILE A 557 16.82 28.01 8.95
CA ILE A 557 15.89 26.89 9.21
C ILE A 557 14.44 27.31 8.91
N ALA A 558 14.04 28.53 9.27
CA ALA A 558 12.69 29.01 9.00
C ALA A 558 12.46 29.18 7.49
N THR A 559 13.46 29.67 6.76
CA THR A 559 13.43 29.78 5.29
C THR A 559 13.41 28.42 4.60
N ALA A 560 14.12 27.42 5.13
CA ALA A 560 14.08 26.05 4.63
C ALA A 560 12.72 25.37 4.87
N VAL A 561 12.02 25.73 5.96
CA VAL A 561 10.74 25.13 6.34
C VAL A 561 9.53 25.82 5.71
N TYR A 562 9.55 27.15 5.59
CA TYR A 562 8.39 27.95 5.12
C TYR A 562 8.62 28.66 3.77
N GLY A 563 9.85 28.71 3.27
CA GLY A 563 10.23 29.50 2.10
C GLY A 563 10.64 30.94 2.43
N SER A 564 11.43 31.58 1.55
CA SER A 564 12.10 32.86 1.85
C SER A 564 11.17 34.08 1.98
N HIS A 565 9.95 33.99 1.46
CA HIS A 565 8.95 35.07 1.39
C HIS A 565 7.71 34.80 2.26
N SER A 566 7.77 33.84 3.18
CA SER A 566 6.64 33.51 4.05
C SER A 566 6.47 34.53 5.19
N ASN A 567 5.22 34.79 5.59
CA ASN A 567 4.92 35.69 6.72
C ASN A 567 5.51 35.16 8.04
N GLU A 568 5.58 33.84 8.22
CA GLU A 568 6.19 33.17 9.37
C GLU A 568 7.69 33.47 9.49
N VAL A 569 8.40 33.51 8.36
CA VAL A 569 9.82 33.91 8.33
C VAL A 569 9.99 35.37 8.71
N VAL A 570 9.05 36.24 8.32
CA VAL A 570 9.06 37.66 8.72
C VAL A 570 8.82 37.82 10.22
N VAL A 571 7.85 37.09 10.79
CA VAL A 571 7.57 37.09 12.25
C VAL A 571 8.78 36.61 13.05
N LEU A 572 9.40 35.49 12.64
CA LEU A 572 10.58 34.95 13.32
C LEU A 572 11.82 35.84 13.16
N LYS A 573 11.99 36.52 12.02
CA LYS A 573 13.02 37.55 11.83
C LYS A 573 12.78 38.74 12.76
N SER A 574 11.54 39.22 12.87
CA SER A 574 11.17 40.31 13.76
C SER A 574 11.43 39.96 15.23
N PHE A 575 11.05 38.77 15.68
CA PHE A 575 11.33 38.30 17.05
C PHE A 575 12.83 38.18 17.34
N ARG A 576 13.62 37.71 16.36
CA ARG A 576 15.09 37.67 16.47
C ARG A 576 15.67 39.07 16.67
N ASP A 577 15.27 40.01 15.80
CA ASP A 577 15.90 41.32 15.71
C ASP A 577 15.42 42.28 16.80
N ASN A 578 14.13 42.23 17.15
CA ASN A 578 13.49 43.16 18.09
C ASN A 578 13.37 42.62 19.51
N THR A 579 13.54 41.30 19.72
CA THR A 579 13.45 40.69 21.05
C THR A 579 14.75 39.99 21.44
N LEU A 580 15.16 38.92 20.74
CA LEU A 580 16.33 38.12 21.14
C LEU A 580 17.64 38.91 21.15
N LYS A 581 17.86 39.81 20.18
CA LYS A 581 19.09 40.61 20.08
C LYS A 581 19.30 41.56 21.26
N ASN A 582 18.23 41.94 21.96
CA ASN A 582 18.27 42.85 23.10
C ASN A 582 18.78 42.17 24.39
N TYR A 583 18.76 40.84 24.46
CA TYR A 583 19.22 40.09 25.64
C TYR A 583 20.59 39.41 25.40
N PHE A 584 21.43 39.34 26.44
CA PHE A 584 22.76 38.72 26.34
C PHE A 584 22.71 37.25 25.89
N LEU A 585 21.84 36.44 26.52
CA LEU A 585 21.62 35.04 26.13
C LEU A 585 21.01 34.91 24.73
N GLY A 586 20.19 35.87 24.31
CA GLY A 586 19.61 35.88 22.97
C GLY A 586 20.66 36.17 21.88
N ARG A 587 21.63 37.05 22.14
CA ARG A 587 22.78 37.27 21.22
C ARG A 587 23.66 36.03 21.09
N LEU A 588 23.89 35.31 22.19
CA LEU A 588 24.64 34.04 22.17
C LEU A 588 23.89 32.96 21.36
N PHE A 589 22.57 32.86 21.54
CA PHE A 589 21.73 31.95 20.77
C PHE A 589 21.73 32.26 19.27
N ILE A 590 21.62 33.54 18.89
CA ILE A 590 21.69 33.96 17.48
C ILE A 590 23.03 33.56 16.87
N HIS A 591 24.14 33.78 17.57
CA HIS A 591 25.47 33.41 17.08
C HIS A 591 25.59 31.89 16.84
N PHE A 592 25.14 31.08 17.79
CA PHE A 592 25.12 29.62 17.66
C PHE A 592 24.22 29.17 16.49
N TYR A 593 23.02 29.73 16.39
CA TYR A 593 22.08 29.45 15.32
C TYR A 593 22.69 29.71 13.94
N TYR A 594 23.32 30.87 13.72
CA TYR A 594 23.92 31.22 12.43
C TYR A 594 25.15 30.40 12.06
N ASN A 595 25.89 29.89 13.05
CA ASN A 595 27.05 29.03 12.80
C ASN A 595 26.64 27.59 12.45
N ILE A 596 25.51 27.12 12.96
CA ILE A 596 25.14 25.69 12.88
C ILE A 596 24.03 25.44 11.87
N SER A 597 23.04 26.32 11.79
CA SER A 597 21.88 26.15 10.91
C SER A 597 22.20 25.90 9.44
N PRO A 598 23.21 26.53 8.80
CA PRO A 598 23.49 26.30 7.38
C PRO A 598 23.88 24.84 7.05
N TYR A 599 24.49 24.12 8.01
CA TYR A 599 24.89 22.72 7.82
C TYR A 599 23.70 21.76 7.87
N PHE A 600 22.62 22.13 8.54
CA PHE A 600 21.42 21.31 8.67
C PHE A 600 20.36 21.63 7.61
N VAL A 601 20.42 22.80 6.96
CA VAL A 601 19.43 23.22 5.96
C VAL A 601 19.29 22.22 4.82
N LYS A 602 20.41 21.74 4.25
CA LYS A 602 20.37 20.76 3.16
C LYS A 602 19.71 19.44 3.57
N THR A 603 19.93 19.00 4.81
CA THR A 603 19.30 17.79 5.38
C THR A 603 17.81 18.00 5.71
N ILE A 604 17.43 19.22 6.09
CA ILE A 604 16.03 19.58 6.37
C ILE A 604 15.24 19.71 5.07
N GLU A 605 15.84 20.27 4.03
CA GLU A 605 15.24 20.40 2.68
C GLU A 605 15.14 19.03 1.98
N SER A 606 16.08 18.11 2.21
CA SER A 606 16.09 16.77 1.61
C SER A 606 15.16 15.76 2.30
N HIS A 607 14.67 16.06 3.51
CA HIS A 607 13.81 15.14 4.28
C HIS A 607 12.52 15.81 4.73
N HIS A 608 11.44 15.54 3.97
CA HIS A 608 10.11 16.10 4.19
C HIS A 608 9.59 15.90 5.63
N PHE A 609 9.89 14.76 6.27
CA PHE A 609 9.49 14.48 7.66
C PHE A 609 10.17 15.40 8.69
N ILE A 610 11.45 15.76 8.51
CA ILE A 610 12.17 16.66 9.40
C ILE A 610 11.64 18.09 9.25
N SER A 611 11.39 18.52 8.00
CA SER A 611 10.75 19.81 7.72
C SER A 611 9.37 19.91 8.36
N MET A 612 8.52 18.87 8.26
CA MET A 612 7.21 18.83 8.93
C MET A 612 7.31 18.86 10.46
N PHE A 613 8.28 18.15 11.04
CA PHE A 613 8.50 18.14 12.49
C PHE A 613 8.97 19.52 13.00
N LEU A 614 9.94 20.12 12.32
CA LEU A 614 10.44 21.46 12.64
C LEU A 614 9.36 22.52 12.43
N ARG A 615 8.52 22.38 11.40
CA ARG A 615 7.35 23.25 11.17
C ARG A 615 6.40 23.24 12.36
N ARG A 616 6.07 22.06 12.90
CA ARG A 616 5.24 21.94 14.11
C ARG A 616 5.83 22.63 15.35
N ILE A 617 7.15 22.59 15.51
CA ILE A 617 7.84 23.26 16.62
C ILE A 617 7.83 24.79 16.42
N LEU A 618 8.15 25.24 15.21
CA LEU A 618 8.17 26.66 14.85
C LEU A 618 6.77 27.29 14.88
N ASP A 619 5.73 26.58 14.45
CA ASP A 619 4.34 27.03 14.53
C ASP A 619 3.90 27.25 15.98
N LYS A 620 4.30 26.36 16.90
CA LYS A 620 4.05 26.53 18.34
C LYS A 620 4.80 27.73 18.93
N LEU A 621 6.00 28.01 18.42
CA LEU A 621 6.80 29.16 18.84
C LEU A 621 6.18 30.47 18.32
N ILE A 622 5.75 30.51 17.04
CA ILE A 622 5.09 31.66 16.43
C ILE A 622 3.79 31.99 17.16
N LYS A 623 2.98 30.99 17.52
CA LYS A 623 1.76 31.16 18.35
C LYS A 623 2.00 31.69 19.77
N LYS A 624 3.25 31.72 20.25
CA LYS A 624 3.64 32.31 21.55
C LYS A 624 4.29 33.68 21.40
N ILE A 625 4.74 34.03 20.18
CA ILE A 625 5.38 35.30 19.84
C ILE A 625 4.33 36.31 19.40
N ASN A 626 3.35 35.84 18.61
CA ASN A 626 2.05 36.49 18.42
C ASN A 626 1.16 36.17 19.63
#